data_AF-A0A9E1I6R0-F1
#
_entry.id   AF-A0A9E1I6R0-F1
#
_cell.length_a   1.000
_cell.length_b   1.000
_cell.length_c   1.000
_cell.angle_alpha   90.00
_cell.angle_beta   90.00
_cell.angle_gamma   90.00
#
_symmetry.space_group_name_H-M   'P 1'
#
loop_
_entity.id
_entity.type
_entity.pdbx_description
1 polymer ?
#
loop_
_entity_poly.entity_id
_entity_poly.type
_entity_poly.pdbx_seq_one_letter_code
_entity_poly.pdbx_strand_id
1 'polypeptide(L)'
;MKKLIPLFLAAILLLCNIFAGNALAANETAPEALSIPTGVASATPHETDLFFFDEGVDPQAADLFTRHDITFSSHGPNAARVTVNLETADNVKKLGFTKLTFQYWNGSSWVELSSVHDEYINNSDYFGYYKVITNLVAGDYYRVQVECYAKKSLLSAAQKVTLTTAYIVCK
;
A
#
# COMPACT_ATOMS: atom_id res chain seq x y z
N MET A 1 -69.71 -8.90 29.59
CA MET A 1 -68.40 -8.56 28.97
C MET A 1 -67.26 -8.96 29.90
N LYS A 2 -66.85 -10.24 29.97
CA LYS A 2 -65.76 -10.71 30.87
C LYS A 2 -64.92 -11.89 30.32
N LYS A 3 -64.96 -12.17 29.01
CA LYS A 3 -64.19 -13.28 28.40
C LYS A 3 -63.22 -12.87 27.28
N LEU A 4 -63.07 -11.56 27.01
CA LEU A 4 -62.21 -11.06 25.94
C LEU A 4 -60.75 -10.81 26.36
N ILE A 5 -60.48 -10.72 27.67
CA ILE A 5 -59.14 -10.44 28.22
C ILE A 5 -58.15 -11.62 28.03
N PRO A 6 -58.51 -12.90 28.27
CA PRO A 6 -57.53 -13.99 28.12
C PRO A 6 -57.21 -14.32 26.66
N LEU A 7 -58.14 -14.04 25.74
CA LEU A 7 -57.92 -14.28 24.30
C LEU A 7 -56.93 -13.27 23.71
N PHE A 8 -56.96 -12.02 24.18
CA PHE A 8 -56.06 -10.96 23.75
C PHE A 8 -54.63 -11.18 24.25
N LEU A 9 -54.47 -11.70 25.48
CA LEU A 9 -53.15 -12.01 26.04
C LEU A 9 -52.47 -13.20 25.34
N ALA A 10 -53.24 -14.23 24.97
CA ALA A 10 -52.72 -15.38 24.23
C ALA A 10 -52.27 -15.01 22.80
N ALA A 11 -52.98 -14.09 22.14
CA ALA A 11 -52.60 -13.60 20.81
C ALA A 11 -51.30 -12.78 20.83
N ILE A 12 -51.08 -11.96 21.88
CA ILE A 12 -49.84 -11.18 22.05
C ILE A 12 -48.63 -12.09 22.32
N LEU A 13 -48.78 -13.11 23.16
CA LEU A 13 -47.73 -14.12 23.42
C LEU A 13 -47.39 -14.96 22.18
N LEU A 14 -48.37 -15.23 21.31
CA LEU A 14 -48.13 -15.92 20.04
C LEU A 14 -47.38 -15.01 19.03
N LEU A 15 -47.66 -13.71 19.02
CA LEU A 15 -46.99 -12.71 18.18
C LEU A 15 -45.54 -12.42 18.64
N CYS A 16 -45.25 -12.49 19.94
CA CYS A 16 -43.89 -12.32 20.47
C CYS A 16 -42.93 -13.47 20.07
N ASN A 17 -43.45 -14.66 19.74
CA ASN A 17 -42.63 -15.79 19.30
C ASN A 17 -42.21 -15.71 17.82
N ILE A 18 -42.80 -14.81 17.03
CA ILE A 18 -42.47 -14.65 15.60
C ILE A 18 -41.29 -13.68 15.41
N PHE A 19 -40.96 -12.87 16.43
CA PHE A 19 -39.82 -11.94 16.41
C PHE A 19 -38.54 -12.48 17.05
N ALA A 20 -38.56 -13.68 17.62
CA ALA A 20 -37.38 -14.32 18.24
C ALA A 20 -36.51 -15.11 17.25
N GLY A 21 -36.66 -14.86 15.94
CA GLY A 21 -36.09 -15.69 14.88
C GLY A 21 -35.22 -14.97 13.85
N ASN A 22 -34.86 -13.70 14.06
CA ASN A 22 -33.78 -13.05 13.32
C ASN A 22 -32.77 -12.49 14.33
N ALA A 23 -32.20 -13.36 15.15
CA ALA A 23 -30.80 -13.12 15.46
C ALA A 23 -30.11 -13.15 14.08
N LEU A 24 -29.82 -11.98 13.51
CA LEU A 24 -28.68 -11.88 12.61
C LEU A 24 -27.55 -12.51 13.43
N ALA A 25 -27.24 -13.77 13.14
CA ALA A 25 -25.89 -14.21 13.29
C ALA A 25 -25.11 -13.16 12.50
N ALA A 26 -24.48 -12.22 13.21
CA ALA A 26 -23.32 -11.56 12.67
C ALA A 26 -22.53 -12.73 12.11
N ASN A 27 -22.43 -12.79 10.79
CA ASN A 27 -21.45 -13.64 10.17
C ASN A 27 -20.14 -13.07 10.72
N GLU A 28 -19.71 -13.59 11.85
CA GLU A 28 -18.31 -13.63 12.20
C GLU A 28 -17.72 -14.55 11.12
N THR A 29 -17.64 -14.00 9.90
CA THR A 29 -16.55 -14.27 9.00
C THR A 29 -15.36 -14.01 9.90
N ALA A 30 -14.84 -15.10 10.49
CA ALA A 30 -13.46 -15.14 10.93
C ALA A 30 -12.70 -14.41 9.82
N PRO A 31 -11.91 -13.37 10.14
CA PRO A 31 -11.26 -12.57 9.11
C PRO A 31 -10.66 -13.56 8.14
N GLU A 32 -11.16 -13.59 6.89
CA GLU A 32 -10.64 -14.50 5.89
C GLU A 32 -9.14 -14.31 5.97
N ALA A 33 -8.43 -15.34 6.41
CA ALA A 33 -7.01 -15.21 6.67
C ALA A 33 -6.42 -14.71 5.36
N LEU A 34 -6.05 -13.42 5.31
CA LEU A 34 -5.59 -12.79 4.10
C LEU A 34 -4.50 -13.69 3.57
N SER A 35 -4.72 -14.23 2.37
CA SER A 35 -3.77 -15.16 1.77
C SER A 35 -2.38 -14.53 1.83
N ILE A 36 -1.35 -15.33 2.10
CA ILE A 36 0.00 -14.81 2.25
C ILE A 36 0.37 -14.09 0.95
N PRO A 37 0.75 -12.80 0.99
CA PRO A 37 1.05 -12.07 -0.22
C PRO A 37 2.22 -12.69 -0.99
N THR A 38 2.16 -12.61 -2.32
CA THR A 38 3.30 -12.96 -3.17
C THR A 38 4.38 -11.86 -3.10
N GLY A 39 5.64 -12.24 -3.26
CA GLY A 39 6.79 -11.35 -3.12
C GLY A 39 7.55 -11.55 -1.80
N VAL A 40 8.38 -10.58 -1.43
CA VAL A 40 9.24 -10.68 -0.25
C VAL A 40 8.62 -9.94 0.93
N ALA A 41 8.45 -10.64 2.05
CA ALA A 41 8.03 -10.05 3.31
C ALA A 41 9.20 -9.28 3.94
N SER A 42 8.92 -8.16 4.59
CA SER A 42 9.92 -7.52 5.42
C SER A 42 10.28 -8.38 6.64
N ALA A 43 11.56 -8.40 7.01
CA ALA A 43 12.02 -9.04 8.25
C ALA A 43 11.47 -8.33 9.50
N THR A 44 11.24 -7.02 9.40
CA THR A 44 10.56 -6.19 10.40
C THR A 44 9.14 -5.90 9.92
N PRO A 45 8.08 -6.46 10.52
CA PRO A 45 6.74 -6.45 9.92
C PRO A 45 6.20 -5.07 9.56
N HIS A 46 6.70 -3.99 10.17
CA HIS A 46 6.14 -2.65 10.00
C HIS A 46 7.06 -1.68 9.25
N GLU A 47 8.22 -2.12 8.79
CA GLU A 47 9.17 -1.25 8.09
C GLU A 47 10.09 -2.06 7.19
N THR A 48 10.56 -1.45 6.11
CA THR A 48 11.55 -2.05 5.21
C THR A 48 12.42 -0.97 4.58
N ASP A 49 13.70 -1.24 4.50
CA ASP A 49 14.69 -0.61 3.61
C ASP A 49 15.08 -1.55 2.46
N LEU A 50 14.58 -2.80 2.47
CA LEU A 50 14.76 -3.76 1.41
C LEU A 50 13.87 -3.40 0.21
N PHE A 51 14.49 -3.31 -0.95
CA PHE A 51 13.85 -3.17 -2.25
C PHE A 51 14.52 -4.07 -3.28
N PHE A 52 13.79 -4.34 -4.35
CA PHE A 52 14.19 -5.21 -5.44
C PHE A 52 14.00 -4.48 -6.76
N PHE A 53 14.94 -4.69 -7.67
CA PHE A 53 14.79 -4.27 -9.05
C PHE A 53 13.78 -5.18 -9.74
N ASP A 54 12.86 -4.61 -10.50
CA ASP A 54 11.94 -5.41 -11.32
C ASP A 54 12.72 -6.08 -12.48
N GLU A 55 12.32 -7.29 -12.86
CA GLU A 55 13.05 -8.09 -13.86
C GLU A 55 13.08 -7.39 -15.23
N GLY A 56 14.25 -7.39 -15.87
CA GLY A 56 14.43 -6.89 -17.25
C GLY A 56 15.06 -5.51 -17.39
N VAL A 57 15.48 -4.88 -16.30
CA VAL A 57 16.31 -3.65 -16.35
C VAL A 57 17.78 -4.05 -16.43
N ASP A 58 18.48 -3.66 -17.51
CA ASP A 58 19.93 -3.80 -17.62
C ASP A 58 20.62 -2.80 -16.67
N PRO A 59 21.24 -3.24 -15.56
CA PRO A 59 21.87 -2.35 -14.59
C PRO A 59 23.20 -1.76 -15.09
N GLN A 60 23.71 -2.21 -16.25
CA GLN A 60 25.08 -1.90 -16.70
C GLN A 60 25.18 -0.91 -17.87
N ALA A 61 24.09 -0.35 -18.38
CA ALA A 61 24.13 0.55 -19.54
C ALA A 61 24.70 1.97 -19.26
N ALA A 62 25.54 2.12 -18.22
CA ALA A 62 25.98 3.36 -17.56
C ALA A 62 24.91 3.93 -16.60
N ASP A 63 24.81 3.30 -15.42
CA ASP A 63 23.93 3.72 -14.35
C ASP A 63 24.29 5.13 -13.86
N LEU A 64 23.47 6.12 -14.25
CA LEU A 64 23.57 7.50 -13.78
C LEU A 64 23.37 7.58 -12.27
N PHE A 65 22.65 6.62 -11.69
CA PHE A 65 22.37 6.59 -10.27
C PHE A 65 23.54 5.96 -9.50
N THR A 66 23.95 6.63 -8.44
CA THR A 66 24.89 6.13 -7.44
C THR A 66 24.16 5.58 -6.20
N ARG A 67 22.88 5.94 -6.02
CA ARG A 67 22.02 5.49 -4.93
C ARG A 67 20.56 5.44 -5.36
N HIS A 68 19.85 4.43 -4.87
CA HIS A 68 18.42 4.26 -5.05
C HIS A 68 17.73 3.79 -3.76
N ASP A 69 17.71 4.61 -2.72
CA ASP A 69 17.16 4.18 -1.44
C ASP A 69 15.66 4.44 -1.39
N ILE A 70 14.89 3.37 -1.17
CA ILE A 70 13.46 3.47 -0.91
C ILE A 70 13.15 2.78 0.40
N THR A 71 12.59 3.54 1.33
CA THR A 71 12.15 3.02 2.62
C THR A 71 10.64 3.14 2.72
N PHE A 72 10.01 2.12 3.30
CA PHE A 72 8.57 2.09 3.53
C PHE A 72 8.29 1.60 4.95
N SER A 73 7.58 2.40 5.72
CA SER A 73 7.34 2.13 7.14
C SER A 73 5.93 2.52 7.56
N SER A 74 5.25 1.66 8.31
CA SER A 74 4.01 2.01 8.99
C SER A 74 4.28 3.10 10.04
N HIS A 75 3.45 4.15 9.97
CA HIS A 75 3.55 5.39 10.71
C HIS A 75 2.27 5.57 11.54
N GLY A 76 2.14 4.82 12.63
CA GLY A 76 0.91 4.78 13.44
C GLY A 76 -0.13 3.77 12.92
N PRO A 77 -1.33 3.74 13.52
CA PRO A 77 -2.30 2.64 13.38
C PRO A 77 -3.10 2.62 12.06
N ASN A 78 -2.90 3.61 11.19
CA ASN A 78 -3.66 3.75 9.94
C ASN A 78 -2.90 4.55 8.88
N ALA A 79 -1.58 4.62 9.01
CA ALA A 79 -0.76 5.36 8.09
C ALA A 79 0.58 4.67 7.86
N ALA A 80 1.18 4.99 6.73
CA ALA A 80 2.54 4.61 6.39
C ALA A 80 3.24 5.80 5.77
N ARG A 81 4.56 5.76 5.79
CA ARG A 81 5.44 6.74 5.16
C ARG A 81 6.31 6.00 4.16
N VAL A 82 6.41 6.58 2.97
CA VAL A 82 7.48 6.26 2.02
C VAL A 82 8.51 7.37 2.03
N THR A 83 9.77 7.01 1.86
CA THR A 83 10.85 7.93 1.54
C THR A 83 11.63 7.38 0.36
N VAL A 84 11.92 8.24 -0.61
CA VAL A 84 12.72 7.94 -1.81
C VAL A 84 13.89 8.90 -1.83
N ASN A 85 15.11 8.37 -1.86
CA ASN A 85 16.34 9.13 -2.02
C ASN A 85 17.10 8.59 -3.23
N LEU A 86 17.35 9.46 -4.21
CA LEU A 86 18.08 9.14 -5.43
C LEU A 86 19.31 10.02 -5.50
N GLU A 87 20.45 9.44 -5.83
CA GLU A 87 21.69 10.18 -6.05
C GLU A 87 22.30 9.81 -7.39
N THR A 88 23.00 10.77 -7.99
CA THR A 88 23.82 10.59 -9.19
C THR A 88 25.24 11.08 -8.93
N ALA A 89 26.22 10.66 -9.73
CA ALA A 89 27.62 11.05 -9.51
C ALA A 89 27.89 12.55 -9.73
N ASP A 90 27.15 13.17 -10.66
CA ASP A 90 27.18 14.61 -10.95
C ASP A 90 25.75 15.13 -11.07
N ASN A 91 25.59 16.46 -11.08
CA ASN A 91 24.32 17.09 -11.42
C ASN A 91 23.80 16.59 -12.77
N VAL A 92 22.56 16.08 -12.76
CA VAL A 92 21.84 15.70 -13.98
C VAL A 92 20.80 16.76 -14.32
N LYS A 93 20.40 16.84 -15.59
CA LYS A 93 19.40 17.81 -16.03
C LYS A 93 18.06 17.61 -15.32
N LYS A 94 17.68 16.36 -15.05
CA LYS A 94 16.43 16.00 -14.37
C LYS A 94 16.62 14.70 -13.57
N LEU A 95 16.19 14.71 -12.32
CA LEU A 95 16.26 13.57 -11.39
C LEU A 95 14.94 13.46 -10.62
N GLY A 96 14.46 12.25 -10.35
CA GLY A 96 13.23 12.02 -9.60
C GLY A 96 12.57 10.71 -9.96
N PHE A 97 11.25 10.69 -10.06
CA PHE A 97 10.49 9.53 -10.52
C PHE A 97 9.34 9.92 -11.44
N THR A 98 8.96 9.03 -12.35
CA THR A 98 7.80 9.19 -13.22
C THR A 98 6.53 8.72 -12.54
N LYS A 99 6.60 7.67 -11.73
CA LYS A 99 5.47 7.11 -10.98
C LYS A 99 5.93 6.45 -9.69
N LEU A 100 5.24 6.76 -8.60
CA LEU A 100 5.32 6.05 -7.32
C LEU A 100 3.93 5.50 -7.01
N THR A 101 3.80 4.18 -6.88
CA THR A 101 2.54 3.47 -6.65
C THR A 101 2.56 2.82 -5.28
N PHE A 102 1.55 3.14 -4.46
CA PHE A 102 1.24 2.43 -3.23
C PHE A 102 0.30 1.28 -3.55
N GLN A 103 0.63 0.10 -3.05
CA GLN A 103 -0.13 -1.11 -3.33
C GLN A 103 -0.59 -1.78 -2.05
N TYR A 104 -1.79 -2.35 -2.08
CA TYR A 104 -2.30 -3.21 -1.03
C TYR A 104 -2.57 -4.61 -1.58
N TRP A 105 -2.49 -5.62 -0.70
CA TRP A 105 -2.83 -6.98 -1.07
C TRP A 105 -4.33 -7.22 -0.93
N ASN A 106 -5.01 -7.60 -2.01
CA ASN A 106 -6.45 -7.87 -1.99
C ASN A 106 -6.82 -9.34 -1.72
N GLY A 107 -5.85 -10.17 -1.31
CA GLY A 107 -6.04 -11.62 -1.16
C GLY A 107 -5.68 -12.45 -2.39
N SER A 108 -5.31 -11.82 -3.51
CA SER A 108 -4.89 -12.55 -4.74
C SER A 108 -3.81 -11.84 -5.54
N SER A 109 -3.77 -10.51 -5.50
CA SER A 109 -2.84 -9.68 -6.27
C SER A 109 -2.58 -8.37 -5.55
N TRP A 110 -1.47 -7.73 -5.92
CA TRP A 110 -1.16 -6.38 -5.51
C TRP A 110 -1.95 -5.39 -6.34
N VAL A 111 -2.78 -4.58 -5.69
CA VAL A 111 -3.65 -3.59 -6.33
C VAL A 111 -3.20 -2.19 -5.97
N GLU A 112 -3.21 -1.28 -6.95
CA GLU A 112 -2.92 0.13 -6.71
C GLU A 112 -3.96 0.75 -5.76
N LEU A 113 -3.48 1.25 -4.62
CA LEU A 113 -4.24 2.06 -3.67
C LEU A 113 -4.24 3.53 -4.10
N SER A 114 -3.06 4.03 -4.44
CA SER A 114 -2.85 5.40 -4.90
C SER A 114 -1.51 5.54 -5.61
N SER A 115 -1.34 6.63 -6.35
CA SER A 115 -0.10 6.94 -7.05
C SER A 115 0.25 8.43 -7.01
N VAL A 116 1.54 8.70 -7.19
CA VAL A 116 2.11 10.05 -7.41
C VAL A 116 2.90 10.00 -8.70
N HIS A 117 2.79 11.06 -9.50
CA HIS A 117 3.40 11.12 -10.82
C HIS A 117 4.34 12.32 -10.92
N ASP A 118 5.38 12.15 -11.73
CA ASP A 118 6.18 13.24 -12.28
C ASP A 118 6.78 14.20 -11.25
N GLU A 119 7.33 13.65 -10.16
CA GLU A 119 8.06 14.43 -9.16
C GLU A 119 9.54 14.46 -9.52
N TYR A 120 10.06 15.66 -9.77
CA TYR A 120 11.43 15.86 -10.23
C TYR A 120 12.09 17.08 -9.62
N ILE A 121 13.42 17.02 -9.56
CA ILE A 121 14.31 18.16 -9.40
C ILE A 121 15.13 18.34 -10.69
N ASN A 122 15.52 19.59 -10.98
CA ASN A 122 16.33 19.92 -12.15
C ASN A 122 17.74 20.35 -11.71
N ASN A 123 18.75 20.00 -12.51
CA ASN A 123 20.14 20.41 -12.33
C ASN A 123 20.67 20.11 -10.91
N SER A 124 20.43 18.90 -10.45
CA SER A 124 20.85 18.41 -9.13
C SER A 124 21.31 16.96 -9.25
N ASP A 125 22.17 16.56 -8.34
CA ASP A 125 22.69 15.22 -8.12
C ASP A 125 21.95 14.46 -7.00
N TYR A 126 21.06 15.13 -6.28
CA TYR A 126 20.30 14.57 -5.17
C TYR A 126 18.81 14.87 -5.31
N PHE A 127 17.98 13.85 -5.11
CA PHE A 127 16.54 13.98 -5.01
C PHE A 127 16.05 13.26 -3.77
N GLY A 128 15.35 13.98 -2.89
CA GLY A 128 14.66 13.42 -1.73
C GLY A 128 13.17 13.69 -1.82
N TYR A 129 12.37 12.65 -1.60
CA TYR A 129 10.92 12.74 -1.54
C TYR A 129 10.40 11.92 -0.37
N TYR A 130 9.36 12.43 0.31
CA TYR A 130 8.61 11.64 1.26
C TYR A 130 7.12 11.91 1.14
N LYS A 131 6.32 10.90 1.49
CA LYS A 131 4.87 11.03 1.58
C LYS A 131 4.32 10.16 2.69
N VAL A 132 3.36 10.71 3.42
CA VAL A 132 2.53 9.95 4.37
C VAL A 132 1.22 9.60 3.68
N ILE A 133 0.80 8.36 3.86
CA ILE A 133 -0.40 7.74 3.31
C ILE A 133 -1.25 7.38 4.51
N THR A 134 -2.49 7.84 4.54
CA THR A 134 -3.42 7.65 5.64
C THR A 134 -4.58 6.75 5.23
N ASN A 135 -5.44 6.40 6.17
CA ASN A 135 -6.60 5.52 5.97
C ASN A 135 -6.19 4.09 5.56
N LEU A 136 -5.03 3.63 6.03
CA LEU A 136 -4.63 2.24 5.93
C LEU A 136 -5.39 1.40 6.97
N VAL A 137 -5.57 0.12 6.67
CA VAL A 137 -6.22 -0.85 7.54
C VAL A 137 -5.14 -1.58 8.32
N ALA A 138 -5.22 -1.55 9.65
CA ALA A 138 -4.32 -2.28 10.52
C ALA A 138 -4.40 -3.79 10.25
N GLY A 139 -3.25 -4.45 10.13
CA GLY A 139 -3.17 -5.88 9.79
C GLY A 139 -3.13 -6.19 8.29
N ASP A 140 -3.44 -5.22 7.42
CA ASP A 140 -3.35 -5.41 5.96
C ASP A 140 -1.90 -5.26 5.47
N TYR A 141 -1.63 -5.89 4.32
CA TYR A 141 -0.32 -5.89 3.69
C TYR A 141 -0.20 -4.79 2.64
N TYR A 142 0.93 -4.07 2.68
CA TYR A 142 1.22 -2.96 1.78
C TYR A 142 2.65 -3.03 1.25
N ARG A 143 2.86 -2.51 0.04
CA ARG A 143 4.19 -2.29 -0.54
C ARG A 143 4.21 -1.06 -1.43
N VAL A 144 5.40 -0.64 -1.84
CA VAL A 144 5.60 0.47 -2.77
C VAL A 144 6.35 -0.01 -4.01
N GLN A 145 5.94 0.51 -5.17
CA GLN A 145 6.71 0.43 -6.41
C GLN A 145 7.00 1.85 -6.90
N VAL A 146 8.19 2.11 -7.44
CA VAL A 146 8.56 3.40 -8.02
C VAL A 146 9.38 3.22 -9.29
N GLU A 147 9.07 3.98 -10.34
CA GLU A 147 9.85 4.11 -11.56
C GLU A 147 10.74 5.37 -11.43
N CYS A 148 11.96 5.17 -10.96
CA CYS A 148 12.99 6.20 -10.84
C CYS A 148 13.40 6.70 -12.22
N TYR A 149 13.83 7.96 -12.30
CA TYR A 149 14.17 8.65 -13.54
C TYR A 149 15.38 9.57 -13.36
N ALA A 150 16.36 9.44 -14.26
CA ALA A 150 17.49 10.37 -14.37
C ALA A 150 17.77 10.70 -15.84
N LYS A 151 18.15 11.95 -16.12
CA LYS A 151 18.56 12.38 -17.46
C LYS A 151 19.74 13.34 -17.39
N LYS A 152 20.91 12.93 -17.89
CA LYS A 152 22.16 13.73 -17.82
C LYS A 152 22.04 15.06 -18.54
N SER A 153 21.50 15.11 -19.76
CA SER A 153 21.36 16.35 -20.54
C SER A 153 20.09 16.36 -21.40
N LEU A 154 19.78 17.48 -22.06
CA LEU A 154 18.62 17.55 -22.96
C LEU A 154 18.67 16.51 -24.09
N LEU A 155 19.88 16.19 -24.56
CA LEU A 155 20.13 15.31 -25.71
C LEU A 155 20.43 13.86 -25.31
N SER A 156 20.70 13.59 -24.02
CA SER A 156 20.95 12.21 -23.57
C SER A 156 19.66 11.40 -23.54
N ALA A 157 19.77 10.08 -23.66
CA ALA A 157 18.68 9.20 -23.23
C ALA A 157 18.40 9.41 -21.74
N ALA A 158 17.15 9.16 -21.34
CA ALA A 158 16.81 9.08 -19.93
C ALA A 158 17.03 7.65 -19.47
N GLN A 159 17.52 7.51 -18.25
CA GLN A 159 17.56 6.24 -17.57
C GLN A 159 16.35 6.12 -16.66
N LYS A 160 15.79 4.92 -16.62
CA LYS A 160 14.68 4.55 -15.76
C LYS A 160 14.99 3.23 -15.06
N VAL A 161 14.60 3.14 -13.80
CA VAL A 161 14.75 1.94 -12.98
C VAL A 161 13.49 1.76 -12.16
N THR A 162 12.89 0.57 -12.23
CA THR A 162 11.72 0.25 -11.41
C THR A 162 12.14 -0.54 -10.19
N LEU A 163 11.76 -0.04 -9.02
CA LEU A 163 12.08 -0.62 -7.72
C LEU A 163 10.79 -0.95 -6.98
N THR A 164 10.76 -2.11 -6.33
CA THR A 164 9.64 -2.55 -5.49
C THR A 164 10.14 -2.88 -4.10
N THR A 165 9.51 -2.36 -3.05
CA THR A 165 9.88 -2.68 -1.66
C THR A 165 9.44 -4.09 -1.29
N ALA A 166 10.04 -4.67 -0.26
CA ALA A 166 9.38 -5.73 0.49
C ALA A 166 8.01 -5.23 1.00
N TYR A 167 7.09 -6.15 1.27
CA TYR A 167 5.82 -5.79 1.86
C TYR A 167 5.89 -5.72 3.39
N ILE A 168 5.10 -4.83 3.97
CA ILE A 168 4.91 -4.66 5.40
C ILE A 168 3.45 -4.91 5.77
N VAL A 169 3.21 -5.19 7.04
CA VAL A 169 1.91 -5.20 7.70
C VAL A 169 1.70 -3.83 8.34
N CYS A 170 0.58 -3.15 8.04
CA CYS A 170 0.25 -1.90 8.73
C CYS A 170 -0.02 -2.18 10.22
N LYS A 171 0.53 -1.32 11.09
CA LYS A 171 0.18 -1.29 12.52
C LYS A 171 -1.28 -0.91 12.73
#